data_AF-A0A2S9DQK4-F1
#
_entry.id   AF-A0A2S9DQK4-F1
#
_cell.length_a   1.000
_cell.length_b   1.000
_cell.length_c   1.000
_cell.angle_alpha   90.00
_cell.angle_beta   90.00
_cell.angle_gamma   90.00
#
_symmetry.space_group_name_H-M   'P 1'
#
loop_
_entity.id
_entity.type
_entity.pdbx_description
1 polymer ?
#
loop_
_entity_poly.entity_id
_entity_poly.type
_entity_poly.pdbx_seq_one_letter_code
_entity_poly.pdbx_strand_id
1 'polypeptide(L)'
;MINSDEADEFLEQELDSAPKVLTSSLYHYTSSDAAILGILANRSIRMSPFQGTNDLWESRPLWPNLEGELRHNEIPADGYYSIWEDIDRYIRGYSKVACFTQDWELPDSLMHSDALRGWAHLSLWAHYGAGHTGVCLRFDRDRLVAAFEAAQENATHQFYGPVRYRRAEFGVGPHGISLEQAEEFGIDAVALRYAHVHRDRVFFRKHADWASESEFRLVRTDLSTEPHYFDISKALTGVVLGDAFPNDRIPALLTMLAGFDDVEVLHIGFHNRILDLYPLESPAEPESLPGPMLAATSIIQPRRSGDLTQRLRSLEEIEQIADIDREAVIQAAEPVLKIWREELMGRSELISAWPGVVFNTYPGLTAIPPEGRRNRPGVPGEFIAYEAGLMIVGENQPQHTFTWVMALAIQIMPNGAGRLHTCITTEEWRSEGNNQQELYRDYLEPEAHELLAASRQILASLIAAVPAARQKYDELRGKTTEL
;
A
#
# COMPACT_ATOMS: atom_id res chain seq x y z
N MET A 1 -20.43 -13.83 5.53
CA MET A 1 -18.99 -13.69 5.25
C MET A 1 -18.91 -12.71 4.11
N ILE A 2 -18.15 -11.65 4.28
CA ILE A 2 -17.67 -10.87 3.14
C ILE A 2 -16.84 -11.84 2.31
N ASN A 3 -17.11 -11.96 1.01
CA ASN A 3 -16.30 -12.77 0.12
C ASN A 3 -14.85 -12.26 0.19
N SER A 4 -13.83 -13.11 0.08
CA SER A 4 -12.43 -12.63 0.08
C SER A 4 -12.21 -11.56 -0.99
N ASP A 5 -12.88 -11.71 -2.13
CA ASP A 5 -12.82 -10.74 -3.22
C ASP A 5 -13.48 -9.39 -2.83
N GLU A 6 -14.57 -9.41 -2.05
CA GLU A 6 -15.23 -8.20 -1.55
C GLU A 6 -14.35 -7.48 -0.51
N ALA A 7 -13.56 -8.23 0.27
CA ALA A 7 -12.62 -7.66 1.22
C ALA A 7 -11.42 -7.01 0.51
N ASP A 8 -10.88 -7.67 -0.51
CA ASP A 8 -9.80 -7.13 -1.33
C ASP A 8 -10.27 -5.89 -2.12
N GLU A 9 -11.48 -5.91 -2.70
CA GLU A 9 -12.08 -4.74 -3.35
C GLU A 9 -12.30 -3.57 -2.39
N PHE A 10 -12.73 -3.86 -1.15
CA PHE A 10 -12.87 -2.84 -0.11
C PHE A 10 -11.52 -2.18 0.19
N LEU A 11 -10.44 -2.96 0.34
CA LEU A 11 -9.10 -2.43 0.62
C LEU A 11 -8.58 -1.56 -0.53
N GLU A 12 -8.78 -1.97 -1.78
CA GLU A 12 -8.43 -1.16 -2.96
C GLU A 12 -9.23 0.14 -2.99
N GLN A 13 -10.53 0.10 -2.72
CA GLN A 13 -11.37 1.30 -2.68
C GLN A 13 -10.98 2.23 -1.52
N GLU A 14 -10.63 1.67 -0.36
CA GLU A 14 -10.14 2.41 0.80
C GLU A 14 -8.86 3.16 0.44
N LEU A 15 -7.90 2.48 -0.20
CA LEU A 15 -6.63 3.05 -0.66
C LEU A 15 -6.81 4.13 -1.75
N ASP A 16 -7.71 3.89 -2.70
CA ASP A 16 -7.98 4.83 -3.80
C ASP A 16 -8.60 6.13 -3.29
N SER A 17 -9.53 6.02 -2.34
CA SER A 17 -10.26 7.15 -1.76
C SER A 17 -9.53 7.86 -0.61
N ALA A 18 -8.50 7.23 -0.04
CA ALA A 18 -7.74 7.80 1.06
C ALA A 18 -7.07 9.13 0.68
N PRO A 19 -7.06 10.11 1.60
CA PRO A 19 -6.28 11.32 1.41
C PRO A 19 -4.79 10.98 1.39
N LYS A 20 -4.10 11.42 0.33
CA LYS A 20 -2.67 11.18 0.11
C LYS A 20 -1.90 12.46 0.39
N VAL A 21 -0.90 12.39 1.27
CA VAL A 21 -0.04 13.53 1.58
C VAL A 21 1.33 13.28 0.95
N LEU A 22 1.72 14.15 0.02
CA LEU A 22 3.05 14.10 -0.58
C LEU A 22 4.09 14.51 0.46
N THR A 23 5.07 13.65 0.74
CA THR A 23 6.14 13.97 1.68
C THR A 23 7.27 14.76 1.01
N SER A 24 8.27 15.17 1.79
CA SER A 24 9.51 15.75 1.28
C SER A 24 10.55 14.68 0.91
N SER A 25 10.21 13.39 0.94
CA SER A 25 11.14 12.31 0.63
C SER A 25 11.09 11.91 -0.85
N LEU A 26 12.26 11.64 -1.42
CA LEU A 26 12.43 11.08 -2.76
C LEU A 26 13.28 9.82 -2.69
N TYR A 27 12.95 8.83 -3.51
CA TYR A 27 13.55 7.51 -3.45
C TYR A 27 14.26 7.15 -4.76
N HIS A 28 15.44 6.54 -4.68
CA HIS A 28 16.20 6.10 -5.86
C HIS A 28 16.58 4.63 -5.72
N TYR A 29 16.05 3.82 -6.63
CA TYR A 29 16.31 2.38 -6.68
C TYR A 29 17.53 2.09 -7.54
N THR A 30 18.41 1.22 -7.05
CA THR A 30 19.60 0.80 -7.78
C THR A 30 20.13 -0.54 -7.28
N SER A 31 21.03 -1.16 -8.05
CA SER A 31 21.80 -2.30 -7.58
C SER A 31 22.74 -1.92 -6.43
N SER A 32 23.08 -2.90 -5.59
CA SER A 32 24.01 -2.72 -4.47
C SER A 32 25.42 -2.32 -4.94
N ASP A 33 25.88 -2.82 -6.09
CA ASP A 33 27.16 -2.39 -6.69
C ASP A 33 27.15 -0.91 -7.04
N ALA A 34 26.12 -0.44 -7.75
CA ALA A 34 26.02 0.95 -8.17
C ALA A 34 25.85 1.89 -6.97
N ALA A 35 25.12 1.47 -5.92
CA ALA A 35 25.03 2.22 -4.69
C ALA A 35 26.38 2.32 -3.96
N ILE A 36 27.01 1.18 -3.66
CA ILE A 36 28.22 1.14 -2.83
C ILE A 36 29.41 1.75 -3.56
N LEU A 37 29.69 1.30 -4.79
CA LEU A 37 30.90 1.67 -5.54
C LEU A 37 30.73 2.96 -6.35
N GLY A 38 29.49 3.34 -6.66
CA GLY A 38 29.15 4.52 -7.43
C GLY A 38 28.69 5.66 -6.54
N ILE A 39 27.45 5.58 -6.07
CA ILE A 39 26.74 6.71 -5.46
C ILE A 39 27.33 7.09 -4.10
N LEU A 40 27.49 6.11 -3.22
CA LEU A 40 27.93 6.34 -1.84
C LEU A 40 29.44 6.60 -1.76
N ALA A 41 30.26 5.81 -2.49
CA ALA A 41 31.71 6.02 -2.55
C ALA A 41 32.07 7.42 -3.08
N ASN A 42 31.38 7.90 -4.12
CA ASN A 42 31.65 9.21 -4.72
C ASN A 42 30.79 10.34 -4.13
N ARG A 43 29.87 10.01 -3.22
CA ARG A 43 28.86 10.93 -2.65
C ARG A 43 28.14 11.79 -3.69
N SER A 44 27.91 11.22 -4.86
CA SER A 44 27.29 11.93 -5.97
C SER A 44 26.30 11.04 -6.68
N ILE A 45 25.28 11.65 -7.26
CA ILE A 45 24.34 10.93 -8.11
C ILE A 45 24.62 11.24 -9.58
N ARG A 46 24.58 10.18 -10.39
CA ARG A 46 24.76 10.27 -11.83
C ARG A 46 23.46 10.72 -12.49
N MET A 47 23.52 11.79 -13.26
CA MET A 47 22.51 12.12 -14.26
C MET A 47 22.88 11.46 -15.58
N SER A 48 22.05 10.52 -16.02
CA SER A 48 22.28 9.75 -17.25
C SER A 48 21.68 10.45 -18.47
N PRO A 49 22.22 10.25 -19.68
CA PRO A 49 21.65 10.81 -20.90
C PRO A 49 20.15 10.48 -21.04
N PHE A 50 19.34 11.49 -21.37
CA PHE A 50 17.88 11.37 -21.43
C PHE A 50 17.42 10.32 -22.46
N GLN A 51 18.15 10.19 -23.57
CA GLN A 51 17.87 9.21 -24.62
C GLN A 51 17.99 7.74 -24.14
N GLY A 52 18.63 7.50 -22.99
CA GLY A 52 18.80 6.17 -22.40
C GLY A 52 17.70 5.75 -21.42
N THR A 53 16.60 6.52 -21.35
CA THR A 53 15.40 6.15 -20.56
C THR A 53 14.70 4.93 -21.16
N ASN A 54 13.90 4.23 -20.35
CA ASN A 54 13.22 3.01 -20.80
C ASN A 54 11.90 3.27 -21.55
N ASP A 55 11.27 4.43 -21.34
CA ASP A 55 10.02 4.76 -22.02
C ASP A 55 10.28 5.02 -23.51
N LEU A 56 9.49 4.40 -24.38
CA LEU A 56 9.57 4.61 -25.83
C LEU A 56 9.22 6.03 -26.23
N TRP A 57 8.36 6.73 -25.46
CA TRP A 57 8.04 8.13 -25.71
C TRP A 57 9.23 9.06 -25.49
N GLU A 58 10.21 8.63 -24.71
CA GLU A 58 11.36 9.44 -24.28
C GLU A 58 12.65 9.04 -24.97
N SER A 59 12.86 7.74 -25.15
CA SER A 59 14.07 7.15 -25.76
C SER A 59 14.12 7.32 -27.27
N ARG A 60 12.97 7.47 -27.95
CA ARG A 60 12.91 7.66 -29.40
C ARG A 60 13.09 9.12 -29.83
N PRO A 61 13.65 9.37 -31.04
CA PRO A 61 13.83 10.71 -31.56
C PRO A 61 12.58 11.60 -31.48
N LEU A 62 12.81 12.85 -31.09
CA LEU A 62 11.80 13.87 -30.98
C LEU A 62 11.80 14.72 -32.24
N TRP A 63 10.71 14.67 -32.99
CA TRP A 63 10.53 15.47 -34.20
C TRP A 63 9.34 16.43 -34.01
N PRO A 64 9.59 17.68 -33.55
CA PRO A 64 8.59 18.74 -33.58
C PRO A 64 7.98 18.94 -34.98
N ASN A 65 7.05 19.87 -35.16
CA ASN A 65 6.72 20.35 -36.51
C ASN A 65 7.74 21.43 -36.93
N LEU A 66 8.02 21.59 -38.22
CA LEU A 66 8.74 22.76 -38.74
C LEU A 66 7.73 23.77 -39.27
N GLU A 67 7.97 25.04 -38.99
CA GLU A 67 7.13 26.15 -39.45
C GLU A 67 7.94 27.16 -40.24
N GLY A 68 7.31 27.78 -41.25
CA GLY A 68 7.94 28.78 -42.11
C GLY A 68 8.70 28.18 -43.30
N GLU A 69 9.36 29.05 -44.07
CA GLU A 69 10.14 28.72 -45.26
C GLU A 69 11.55 29.32 -45.15
N LEU A 70 12.56 28.59 -45.64
CA LEU A 70 13.95 29.08 -45.67
C LEU A 70 14.16 30.05 -46.83
N ARG A 71 14.86 31.16 -46.57
CA ARG A 71 15.02 32.24 -47.57
C ARG A 71 16.08 31.93 -48.62
N HIS A 72 17.05 31.05 -48.35
CA HIS A 72 18.13 30.69 -49.27
C HIS A 72 18.01 29.21 -49.71
N ASN A 73 17.50 29.00 -50.93
CA ASN A 73 17.24 27.79 -51.72
C ASN A 73 17.66 26.37 -51.24
N GLU A 74 16.74 25.43 -51.53
CA GLU A 74 16.89 23.99 -51.78
C GLU A 74 17.77 23.21 -50.78
N ILE A 75 17.23 22.96 -49.58
CA ILE A 75 17.68 21.80 -48.82
C ILE A 75 17.40 20.56 -49.69
N PRO A 76 18.43 19.78 -50.10
CA PRO A 76 18.19 18.51 -50.77
C PRO A 76 17.38 17.59 -49.85
N ALA A 77 16.61 16.64 -50.42
CA ALA A 77 15.63 15.87 -49.64
C ALA A 77 16.23 15.11 -48.43
N ASP A 78 17.53 14.85 -48.44
CA ASP A 78 18.33 14.28 -47.35
C ASP A 78 18.66 15.28 -46.22
N GLY A 79 18.74 16.59 -46.51
CA GLY A 79 19.06 17.63 -45.51
C GLY A 79 17.91 17.98 -44.54
N TYR A 80 16.67 17.58 -44.83
CA TYR A 80 15.58 17.72 -43.85
C TYR A 80 15.73 16.76 -42.67
N TYR A 81 16.27 15.56 -42.92
CA TYR A 81 16.56 14.61 -41.85
C TYR A 81 17.67 15.12 -40.93
N SER A 82 18.70 15.80 -41.46
CA SER A 82 19.76 16.36 -40.63
C SER A 82 19.28 17.47 -39.69
N ILE A 83 18.28 18.27 -40.09
CA ILE A 83 17.67 19.28 -39.20
C ILE A 83 17.02 18.59 -37.99
N TRP A 84 16.28 17.50 -38.22
CA TRP A 84 15.65 16.75 -37.13
C TRP A 84 16.66 16.10 -36.20
N GLU A 85 17.73 15.54 -36.74
CA GLU A 85 18.81 14.97 -35.95
C GLU A 85 19.51 16.02 -35.10
N ASP A 86 19.74 17.21 -35.64
CA ASP A 86 20.31 18.33 -34.89
C ASP A 86 19.37 18.79 -33.79
N ILE A 87 18.08 19.00 -34.08
CA ILE A 87 17.06 19.33 -33.07
C ILE A 87 17.07 18.29 -31.95
N ASP A 88 16.99 17.01 -32.29
CA ASP A 88 16.96 15.91 -31.31
C ASP A 88 18.23 15.87 -30.46
N ARG A 89 19.39 16.13 -31.08
CA ARG A 89 20.68 16.20 -30.38
C ARG A 89 20.70 17.35 -29.37
N TYR A 90 20.26 18.54 -29.75
CA TYR A 90 20.24 19.71 -28.87
C TYR A 90 19.20 19.59 -27.74
N ILE A 91 18.06 18.93 -28.00
CA ILE A 91 17.01 18.74 -27.00
C ILE A 91 17.31 17.55 -26.08
N ARG A 92 17.44 16.35 -26.65
CA ARG A 92 17.58 15.11 -25.87
C ARG A 92 19.03 14.66 -25.72
N GLY A 93 19.82 14.74 -26.79
CA GLY A 93 21.21 14.24 -26.80
C GLY A 93 22.11 14.95 -25.80
N TYR A 94 21.87 16.24 -25.57
CA TYR A 94 22.60 17.05 -24.57
C TYR A 94 21.87 17.19 -23.23
N SER A 95 20.75 16.50 -23.03
CA SER A 95 20.02 16.50 -21.77
C SER A 95 20.29 15.24 -20.95
N LYS A 96 20.37 15.40 -19.63
CA LYS A 96 20.57 14.32 -18.66
C LYS A 96 19.47 14.36 -17.61
N VAL A 97 19.16 13.20 -17.06
CA VAL A 97 18.15 13.04 -16.04
C VAL A 97 18.67 12.21 -14.87
N ALA A 98 18.26 12.61 -13.67
CA ALA A 98 18.22 11.76 -12.49
C ALA A 98 16.75 11.57 -12.10
N CYS A 99 16.37 10.32 -11.88
CA CYS A 99 14.99 9.88 -11.71
C CYS A 99 14.82 9.35 -10.29
N PHE A 100 13.76 9.80 -9.64
CA PHE A 100 13.40 9.45 -8.26
C PHE A 100 11.93 9.09 -8.18
N THR A 101 11.53 8.34 -7.18
CA THR A 101 10.15 8.02 -6.86
C THR A 101 9.67 8.91 -5.72
N GLN A 102 8.48 9.49 -5.89
CA GLN A 102 7.83 10.28 -4.86
C GLN A 102 7.27 9.38 -3.75
N ASP A 103 7.17 9.94 -2.55
CA ASP A 103 6.65 9.25 -1.38
C ASP A 103 5.34 9.87 -0.91
N TRP A 104 4.37 9.00 -0.65
CA TRP A 104 3.03 9.39 -0.24
C TRP A 104 2.69 8.76 1.10
N GLU A 105 2.36 9.61 2.05
CA GLU A 105 1.86 9.20 3.36
C GLU A 105 0.34 9.07 3.32
N LEU A 106 -0.15 8.01 3.96
CA LEU A 106 -1.57 7.70 4.11
C LEU A 106 -1.92 7.69 5.61
N PRO A 107 -3.21 7.86 5.98
CA PRO A 107 -3.63 7.78 7.38
C PRO A 107 -3.30 6.42 8.01
N ASP A 108 -2.79 6.43 9.25
CA ASP A 108 -2.51 5.22 10.05
C ASP A 108 -3.74 4.34 10.31
N SER A 109 -4.94 4.88 10.10
CA SER A 109 -6.19 4.14 10.23
C SER A 109 -6.43 3.11 9.12
N LEU A 110 -5.72 3.21 8.00
CA LEU A 110 -5.84 2.26 6.89
C LEU A 110 -5.13 0.95 7.23
N MET A 111 -5.64 -0.17 6.70
CA MET A 111 -4.97 -1.46 6.87
C MET A 111 -3.59 -1.52 6.19
N HIS A 112 -3.41 -0.77 5.10
CA HIS A 112 -2.18 -0.73 4.32
C HIS A 112 -1.70 0.72 4.13
N SER A 113 -1.45 1.42 5.24
CA SER A 113 -0.96 2.81 5.24
C SER A 113 0.38 3.00 4.53
N ASP A 114 1.18 1.94 4.38
CA ASP A 114 2.48 1.99 3.70
C ASP A 114 2.43 1.66 2.19
N ALA A 115 1.25 1.40 1.61
CA ALA A 115 1.13 0.91 0.23
C ALA A 115 1.69 1.87 -0.84
N LEU A 116 1.72 3.18 -0.58
CA LEU A 116 2.19 4.21 -1.51
C LEU A 116 3.50 4.88 -1.07
N ARG A 117 4.20 4.28 -0.11
CA ARG A 117 5.51 4.78 0.31
C ARG A 117 6.53 4.59 -0.79
N GLY A 118 7.45 5.55 -0.91
CA GLY A 118 8.43 5.57 -1.98
C GLY A 118 9.40 4.38 -1.99
N TRP A 119 9.47 3.61 -0.90
CA TRP A 119 10.22 2.35 -0.80
C TRP A 119 9.38 1.10 -1.11
N ALA A 120 8.05 1.19 -1.11
CA ALA A 120 7.11 0.07 -1.23
C ALA A 120 6.72 -0.28 -2.68
N HIS A 121 7.33 0.36 -3.68
CA HIS A 121 7.03 0.11 -5.09
C HIS A 121 7.68 -1.20 -5.60
N LEU A 122 6.91 -2.30 -5.57
CA LEU A 122 7.38 -3.64 -5.95
C LEU A 122 7.99 -3.72 -7.35
N SER A 123 7.40 -3.03 -8.35
CA SER A 123 7.93 -3.03 -9.72
C SER A 123 9.32 -2.38 -9.79
N LEU A 124 9.61 -1.40 -8.95
CA LEU A 124 10.91 -0.71 -8.95
C LEU A 124 11.98 -1.57 -8.29
N TRP A 125 11.64 -2.36 -7.27
CA TRP A 125 12.54 -3.38 -6.76
C TRP A 125 12.92 -4.40 -7.82
N ALA A 126 11.96 -4.83 -8.65
CA ALA A 126 12.20 -5.76 -9.74
C ALA A 126 13.07 -5.15 -10.85
N HIS A 127 12.74 -3.94 -11.32
CA HIS A 127 13.41 -3.31 -12.46
C HIS A 127 14.75 -2.65 -12.10
N TYR A 128 14.79 -1.91 -11.00
CA TYR A 128 15.88 -1.01 -10.65
C TYR A 128 16.61 -1.45 -9.37
N GLY A 129 15.91 -2.05 -8.41
CA GLY A 129 16.45 -2.62 -7.18
C GLY A 129 17.12 -4.00 -7.36
N ALA A 130 17.59 -4.32 -8.58
CA ALA A 130 18.27 -5.57 -8.93
C ALA A 130 17.53 -6.85 -8.47
N GLY A 131 16.22 -6.91 -8.71
CA GLY A 131 15.40 -8.05 -8.30
C GLY A 131 15.41 -8.27 -6.79
N HIS A 132 15.19 -7.21 -6.01
CA HIS A 132 15.16 -7.21 -4.54
C HIS A 132 16.52 -7.44 -3.84
N THR A 133 17.64 -7.49 -4.57
CA THR A 133 19.00 -7.63 -3.99
C THR A 133 19.75 -6.30 -3.88
N GLY A 134 19.16 -5.22 -4.41
CA GLY A 134 19.70 -3.87 -4.43
C GLY A 134 19.31 -3.03 -3.23
N VAL A 135 19.36 -1.71 -3.41
CA VAL A 135 18.98 -0.74 -2.39
C VAL A 135 18.03 0.29 -2.95
N CYS A 136 17.31 0.95 -2.05
CA CYS A 136 16.54 2.15 -2.32
C CYS A 136 17.07 3.28 -1.43
N LEU A 137 17.63 4.31 -2.04
CA LEU A 137 18.22 5.47 -1.36
C LEU A 137 17.14 6.54 -1.14
N ARG A 138 16.97 6.99 0.11
CA ARG A 138 16.01 8.04 0.49
C ARG A 138 16.71 9.39 0.60
N PHE A 139 16.15 10.40 -0.04
CA PHE A 139 16.65 11.76 -0.08
C PHE A 139 15.62 12.76 0.46
N ASP A 140 16.10 13.79 1.15
CA ASP A 140 15.33 15.02 1.36
C ASP A 140 15.27 15.78 0.02
N ARG A 141 14.06 15.98 -0.49
CA ARG A 141 13.78 16.62 -1.79
C ARG A 141 14.37 18.01 -1.87
N ASP A 142 14.19 18.83 -0.84
CA ASP A 142 14.52 20.24 -0.92
C ASP A 142 16.05 20.42 -0.85
N ARG A 143 16.73 19.61 -0.03
CA ARG A 143 18.20 19.54 -0.01
C ARG A 143 18.79 19.00 -1.31
N LEU A 144 18.14 18.00 -1.90
CA LEU A 144 18.56 17.43 -3.18
C LEU A 144 18.42 18.45 -4.32
N VAL A 145 17.29 19.16 -4.40
CA VAL A 145 17.06 20.23 -5.38
C VAL A 145 18.05 21.37 -5.18
N ALA A 146 18.30 21.79 -3.95
CA ALA A 146 19.30 22.83 -3.66
C ALA A 146 20.71 22.41 -4.12
N ALA A 147 21.10 21.16 -3.92
CA ALA A 147 22.38 20.63 -4.40
C ALA A 147 22.44 20.59 -5.95
N PHE A 148 21.33 20.24 -6.60
CA PHE A 148 21.21 20.26 -8.05
C PHE A 148 21.32 21.68 -8.64
N GLU A 149 20.64 22.65 -8.05
CA GLU A 149 20.71 24.07 -8.45
C GLU A 149 22.11 24.66 -8.20
N ALA A 150 22.77 24.28 -7.11
CA ALA A 150 24.14 24.70 -6.82
C ALA A 150 25.14 24.21 -7.89
N ALA A 151 24.84 23.08 -8.55
CA ALA A 151 25.66 22.51 -9.62
C ALA A 151 25.47 23.18 -11.00
N GLN A 152 24.87 24.39 -11.09
CA GLN A 152 24.53 25.08 -12.34
C GLN A 152 25.71 25.44 -13.28
N GLU A 153 26.97 25.27 -12.86
CA GLU A 153 28.12 25.61 -13.70
C GLU A 153 28.04 24.89 -15.05
N ASN A 154 28.16 25.63 -16.15
CA ASN A 154 28.05 25.15 -17.54
C ASN A 154 26.66 24.59 -17.94
N ALA A 155 25.63 24.68 -17.09
CA ALA A 155 24.28 24.31 -17.48
C ALA A 155 23.65 25.40 -18.35
N THR A 156 23.14 25.02 -19.52
CA THR A 156 22.25 25.86 -20.31
C THR A 156 20.87 25.93 -19.64
N HIS A 157 20.35 24.78 -19.22
CA HIS A 157 19.05 24.65 -18.60
C HIS A 157 19.09 23.65 -17.43
N GLN A 158 18.35 23.96 -16.38
CA GLN A 158 18.04 23.06 -15.29
C GLN A 158 16.55 23.13 -14.97
N PHE A 159 15.91 21.96 -14.90
CA PHE A 159 14.51 21.82 -14.53
C PHE A 159 14.36 20.71 -13.50
N TYR A 160 13.31 20.79 -12.70
CA TYR A 160 12.93 19.71 -11.81
C TYR A 160 11.43 19.70 -11.59
N GLY A 161 10.89 18.53 -11.24
CA GLY A 161 9.47 18.38 -10.98
C GLY A 161 8.94 16.97 -11.16
N PRO A 162 7.67 16.75 -10.80
CA PRO A 162 6.99 15.47 -10.97
C PRO A 162 6.67 15.20 -12.44
N VAL A 163 6.78 13.94 -12.84
CA VAL A 163 6.39 13.43 -14.15
C VAL A 163 4.88 13.24 -14.22
N ARG A 164 4.28 13.60 -15.35
CA ARG A 164 2.86 13.41 -15.62
C ARG A 164 2.64 12.26 -16.59
N TYR A 165 1.84 11.30 -16.17
CA TYR A 165 1.53 10.11 -16.94
C TYR A 165 0.32 10.32 -17.85
N ARG A 166 0.42 9.93 -19.12
CA ARG A 166 -0.64 10.09 -20.14
C ARG A 166 -0.75 8.85 -21.02
N ARG A 167 -1.99 8.51 -21.41
CA ARG A 167 -2.26 7.40 -22.36
C ARG A 167 -2.23 7.83 -23.82
N ALA A 168 -2.45 9.12 -24.08
CA ALA A 168 -2.46 9.68 -25.43
C ALA A 168 -1.98 11.13 -25.38
N GLU A 169 -1.23 11.55 -26.41
CA GLU A 169 -0.75 12.91 -26.56
C GLU A 169 -0.84 13.43 -27.99
N PHE A 170 -1.15 14.72 -28.10
CA PHE A 170 -1.06 15.48 -29.34
C PHE A 170 0.37 16.03 -29.48
N GLY A 171 1.31 15.14 -29.82
CA GLY A 171 2.71 15.44 -30.09
C GLY A 171 3.41 16.41 -29.11
N VAL A 172 4.53 16.97 -29.55
CA VAL A 172 5.42 17.79 -28.71
C VAL A 172 4.85 19.20 -28.42
N GLY A 173 3.83 19.64 -29.15
CA GLY A 173 3.20 20.96 -28.96
C GLY A 173 2.39 21.42 -30.18
N PRO A 174 1.52 22.44 -30.02
CA PRO A 174 0.80 23.04 -31.13
C PRO A 174 1.67 23.97 -32.01
N HIS A 175 2.80 24.44 -31.48
CA HIS A 175 3.75 25.29 -32.20
C HIS A 175 5.03 24.48 -32.48
N GLY A 176 5.48 24.53 -33.72
CA GLY A 176 6.71 23.93 -34.20
C GLY A 176 7.95 24.79 -34.00
N ILE A 177 9.07 24.33 -34.55
CA ILE A 177 10.32 25.08 -34.65
C ILE A 177 10.27 25.94 -35.91
N SER A 178 10.47 27.26 -35.75
CA SER A 178 10.50 28.20 -36.86
C SER A 178 11.82 28.09 -37.63
N LEU A 179 11.74 27.78 -38.92
CA LEU A 179 12.90 27.72 -39.81
C LEU A 179 13.53 29.09 -40.05
N GLU A 180 12.71 30.15 -40.09
CA GLU A 180 13.21 31.52 -40.17
C GLU A 180 14.02 31.91 -38.93
N GLN A 181 13.58 31.50 -37.74
CA GLN A 181 14.37 31.70 -36.52
C GLN A 181 15.64 30.83 -36.52
N ALA A 182 15.58 29.61 -37.06
CA ALA A 182 16.76 28.77 -37.16
C ALA A 182 17.80 29.34 -38.14
N GLU A 183 17.36 29.96 -39.24
CA GLU A 183 18.23 30.67 -40.20
C GLU A 183 18.88 31.90 -39.56
N GLU A 184 18.13 32.65 -38.74
CA GLU A 184 18.62 33.88 -38.08
C GLU A 184 19.50 33.60 -36.85
N PHE A 185 19.13 32.64 -36.01
CA PHE A 185 19.72 32.43 -34.68
C PHE A 185 20.48 31.10 -34.51
N GLY A 186 20.42 30.21 -35.50
CA GLY A 186 20.98 28.86 -35.42
C GLY A 186 20.00 27.83 -34.87
N ILE A 187 20.07 26.60 -35.40
CA ILE A 187 19.19 25.50 -35.00
C ILE A 187 19.38 25.10 -33.54
N ASP A 188 20.59 25.25 -33.02
CA ASP A 188 20.98 24.99 -31.65
C ASP A 188 20.22 25.89 -30.66
N ALA A 189 20.27 27.21 -30.88
CA ALA A 189 19.59 28.18 -30.04
C ALA A 189 18.07 27.98 -30.04
N VAL A 190 17.48 27.74 -31.22
CA VAL A 190 16.04 27.53 -31.36
C VAL A 190 15.60 26.20 -30.74
N ALA A 191 16.36 25.12 -30.91
CA ALA A 191 16.06 23.83 -30.29
C ALA A 191 16.15 23.88 -28.76
N LEU A 192 17.18 24.51 -28.20
CA LEU A 192 17.30 24.72 -26.76
C LEU A 192 16.14 25.57 -26.21
N ARG A 193 15.80 26.66 -26.91
CA ARG A 193 14.63 27.48 -26.56
C ARG A 193 13.34 26.68 -26.60
N TYR A 194 13.16 25.83 -27.61
CA TYR A 194 12.02 24.93 -27.73
C TYR A 194 11.94 23.99 -26.53
N ALA A 195 13.04 23.33 -26.17
CA ALA A 195 13.12 22.46 -24.99
C ALA A 195 12.73 23.21 -23.71
N HIS A 196 13.19 24.44 -23.53
CA HIS A 196 12.85 25.26 -22.37
C HIS A 196 11.36 25.61 -22.31
N VAL A 197 10.77 26.07 -23.42
CA VAL A 197 9.35 26.46 -23.49
C VAL A 197 8.44 25.25 -23.33
N HIS A 198 8.84 24.09 -23.87
CA HIS A 198 8.06 22.85 -23.86
C HIS A 198 8.55 21.83 -22.84
N ARG A 199 9.35 22.24 -21.84
CA ARG A 199 10.03 21.36 -20.88
C ARG A 199 9.12 20.31 -20.25
N ASP A 200 7.88 20.70 -19.92
CA ASP A 200 6.91 19.79 -19.31
C ASP A 200 6.60 18.61 -20.24
N ARG A 201 6.39 18.88 -21.54
CA ARG A 201 6.10 17.85 -22.56
C ARG A 201 7.31 17.01 -22.90
N VAL A 202 8.48 17.64 -22.94
CA VAL A 202 9.73 16.98 -23.37
C VAL A 202 10.30 16.11 -22.24
N PHE A 203 10.32 16.62 -21.01
CA PHE A 203 11.08 16.00 -19.91
C PHE A 203 10.25 15.54 -18.72
N PHE A 204 8.97 15.92 -18.62
CA PHE A 204 8.13 15.60 -17.45
C PHE A 204 6.84 14.88 -17.85
N ARG A 205 6.89 14.07 -18.92
CA ARG A 205 5.77 13.22 -19.34
C ARG A 205 6.24 11.85 -19.77
N LYS A 206 5.45 10.85 -19.39
CA LYS A 206 5.64 9.43 -19.72
C LYS A 206 4.33 8.80 -20.14
N HIS A 207 4.42 7.67 -20.83
CA HIS A 207 3.27 6.81 -21.06
C HIS A 207 2.71 6.30 -19.73
N ALA A 208 1.38 6.13 -19.64
CA ALA A 208 0.71 5.74 -18.41
C ALA A 208 1.07 4.35 -17.89
N ASP A 209 1.65 3.48 -18.73
CA ASP A 209 2.14 2.16 -18.29
C ASP A 209 3.32 2.27 -17.30
N TRP A 210 3.97 3.43 -17.24
CA TRP A 210 5.06 3.74 -16.30
C TRP A 210 4.57 4.46 -15.03
N ALA A 211 3.24 4.61 -14.84
CA ALA A 211 2.68 5.40 -13.73
C ALA A 211 3.06 4.89 -12.34
N SER A 212 3.37 3.59 -12.21
CA SER A 212 3.80 2.99 -10.94
C SER A 212 5.15 3.51 -10.45
N GLU A 213 5.93 4.21 -11.27
CA GLU A 213 7.19 4.84 -10.85
C GLU A 213 7.00 6.08 -9.97
N SER A 214 5.83 6.73 -10.05
CA SER A 214 5.50 8.00 -9.39
C SER A 214 6.68 9.00 -9.43
N GLU A 215 7.20 9.25 -10.64
CA GLU A 215 8.54 9.78 -10.84
C GLU A 215 8.65 11.29 -10.58
N PHE A 216 9.73 11.70 -9.93
CA PHE A 216 10.25 13.07 -9.85
C PHE A 216 11.60 13.13 -10.56
N ARG A 217 11.82 14.17 -11.37
CA ARG A 217 13.04 14.33 -12.16
C ARG A 217 13.83 15.56 -11.81
N LEU A 218 15.13 15.42 -11.96
CA LEU A 218 16.08 16.52 -12.17
C LEU A 218 16.59 16.42 -13.60
N VAL A 219 16.53 17.51 -14.35
CA VAL A 219 16.85 17.57 -15.79
C VAL A 219 17.88 18.65 -16.03
N ARG A 220 18.99 18.30 -16.67
CA ARG A 220 20.09 19.24 -16.99
C ARG A 220 20.45 19.17 -18.47
N THR A 221 20.62 20.33 -19.10
CA THR A 221 21.17 20.46 -20.46
C THR A 221 22.47 21.27 -20.39
N ASP A 222 23.58 20.75 -20.93
CA ASP A 222 24.91 21.40 -20.85
C ASP A 222 25.82 21.16 -22.08
N LEU A 223 25.22 20.85 -23.25
CA LEU A 223 25.91 20.61 -24.53
C LEU A 223 26.97 19.48 -24.54
N SER A 224 27.11 18.73 -23.45
CA SER A 224 27.94 17.52 -23.37
C SER A 224 27.11 16.27 -23.68
N THR A 225 27.72 15.18 -24.15
CA THR A 225 27.08 13.85 -24.18
C THR A 225 27.40 13.03 -22.94
N GLU A 226 28.38 13.47 -22.15
CA GLU A 226 28.83 12.74 -20.96
C GLU A 226 27.83 12.86 -19.81
N PRO A 227 27.72 11.83 -18.95
CA PRO A 227 26.94 11.92 -17.73
C PRO A 227 27.42 13.06 -16.83
N HIS A 228 26.49 13.68 -16.12
CA HIS A 228 26.79 14.69 -15.12
C HIS A 228 26.67 14.09 -13.71
N TYR A 229 27.44 14.61 -12.77
CA TYR A 229 27.41 14.19 -11.36
C TYR A 229 27.33 15.42 -10.48
N PHE A 230 26.51 15.36 -9.43
CA PHE A 230 26.46 16.40 -8.41
C PHE A 230 26.42 15.79 -7.02
N ASP A 231 26.93 16.55 -6.03
CA ASP A 231 27.07 16.11 -4.64
C ASP A 231 25.70 15.88 -3.98
N ILE A 232 25.58 14.77 -3.26
CA ILE A 232 24.36 14.39 -2.51
C ILE A 232 24.60 14.27 -1.01
N SER A 233 25.81 14.61 -0.53
CA SER A 233 26.25 14.37 0.84
C SER A 233 25.26 14.88 1.90
N LYS A 234 24.59 16.02 1.64
CA LYS A 234 23.63 16.64 2.55
C LYS A 234 22.16 16.23 2.33
N ALA A 235 21.89 15.55 1.22
CA ALA A 235 20.53 15.23 0.79
C ALA A 235 20.12 13.80 1.14
N LEU A 236 21.06 12.86 1.24
CA LEU A 236 20.78 11.48 1.63
C LEU A 236 20.33 11.43 3.10
N THR A 237 19.19 10.78 3.37
CA THR A 237 18.60 10.64 4.71
C THR A 237 18.31 9.19 5.10
N GLY A 238 18.37 8.26 4.16
CA GLY A 238 18.16 6.85 4.46
C GLY A 238 18.61 5.91 3.35
N VAL A 239 18.84 4.66 3.71
CA VAL A 239 19.08 3.55 2.81
C VAL A 239 18.18 2.40 3.22
N VAL A 240 17.34 1.95 2.30
CA VAL A 240 16.50 0.77 2.46
C VAL A 240 17.11 -0.39 1.68
N LEU A 241 17.38 -1.50 2.35
CA LEU A 241 17.90 -2.73 1.76
C LEU A 241 16.74 -3.58 1.26
N GLY A 242 16.88 -4.16 0.08
CA GLY A 242 15.88 -5.10 -0.44
C GLY A 242 15.80 -6.38 0.40
N ASP A 243 14.68 -7.09 0.33
CA ASP A 243 14.41 -8.33 1.08
C ASP A 243 15.48 -9.42 0.89
N ALA A 244 16.12 -9.45 -0.28
CA ALA A 244 17.19 -10.38 -0.61
C ALA A 244 18.58 -9.69 -0.66
N PHE A 245 18.78 -8.61 0.09
CA PHE A 245 20.07 -7.91 0.10
C PHE A 245 21.19 -8.84 0.63
N PRO A 246 22.34 -8.94 -0.06
CA PRO A 246 23.42 -9.83 0.37
C PRO A 246 24.07 -9.37 1.68
N ASN A 247 24.01 -10.21 2.71
CA ASN A 247 24.58 -9.90 4.04
C ASN A 247 26.09 -9.62 4.02
N ASP A 248 26.83 -10.24 3.10
CA ASP A 248 28.26 -10.02 2.91
C ASP A 248 28.60 -8.61 2.40
N ARG A 249 27.62 -7.88 1.85
CA ARG A 249 27.76 -6.50 1.37
C ARG A 249 27.46 -5.45 2.44
N ILE A 250 26.81 -5.83 3.55
CA ILE A 250 26.46 -4.91 4.64
C ILE A 250 27.70 -4.16 5.18
N PRO A 251 28.84 -4.81 5.49
CA PRO A 251 30.01 -4.09 6.00
C PRO A 251 30.54 -3.03 5.03
N ALA A 252 30.53 -3.32 3.72
CA ALA A 252 30.97 -2.39 2.69
C ALA A 252 30.02 -1.18 2.59
N LEU A 253 28.70 -1.43 2.64
CA LEU A 253 27.69 -0.39 2.66
C LEU A 253 27.87 0.54 3.87
N LEU A 254 27.95 -0.02 5.08
CA LEU A 254 28.12 0.75 6.32
C LEU A 254 29.42 1.57 6.30
N THR A 255 30.49 1.04 5.73
CA THR A 255 31.77 1.75 5.57
C THR A 255 31.61 2.99 4.67
N MET A 256 30.84 2.89 3.58
CA MET A 256 30.59 4.04 2.70
C MET A 256 29.64 5.07 3.36
N LEU A 257 28.68 4.60 4.14
CA LEU A 257 27.72 5.46 4.85
C LEU A 257 28.34 6.25 6.01
N ALA A 258 29.45 5.79 6.59
CA ALA A 258 30.16 6.52 7.64
C ALA A 258 30.61 7.95 7.23
N GLY A 259 30.59 8.26 5.93
CA GLY A 259 30.85 9.58 5.39
C GLY A 259 29.65 10.53 5.32
N PHE A 260 28.47 10.08 5.71
CA PHE A 260 27.21 10.83 5.70
C PHE A 260 26.71 11.05 7.13
N ASP A 261 26.04 12.18 7.35
CA ASP A 261 25.45 12.52 8.64
C ASP A 261 24.02 11.97 8.73
N ASP A 262 23.69 11.33 9.86
CA ASP A 262 22.32 10.92 10.23
C ASP A 262 21.54 10.12 9.16
N VAL A 263 22.21 9.17 8.49
CA VAL A 263 21.57 8.28 7.51
C VAL A 263 21.02 7.02 8.19
N GLU A 264 19.70 6.88 8.15
CA GLU A 264 19.00 5.68 8.64
C GLU A 264 19.24 4.49 7.70
N VAL A 265 19.48 3.30 8.25
CA VAL A 265 19.58 2.05 7.46
C VAL A 265 18.47 1.10 7.87
N LEU A 266 17.63 0.74 6.90
CA LEU A 266 16.46 -0.10 7.07
C LEU A 266 16.57 -1.33 6.15
N HIS A 267 15.99 -2.44 6.55
CA HIS A 267 15.87 -3.65 5.76
C HIS A 267 14.41 -4.00 5.54
N ILE A 268 14.03 -4.32 4.30
CA ILE A 268 12.69 -4.81 3.99
C ILE A 268 12.57 -6.26 4.44
N GLY A 269 11.50 -6.61 5.13
CA GLY A 269 11.08 -8.00 5.28
C GLY A 269 9.73 -8.21 4.60
N PHE A 270 9.62 -9.31 3.86
CA PHE A 270 8.35 -9.74 3.27
C PHE A 270 7.61 -10.74 4.17
N HIS A 271 6.37 -10.43 4.52
CA HIS A 271 5.48 -11.37 5.21
C HIS A 271 4.04 -11.26 4.70
N ASN A 272 3.46 -12.36 4.22
CA ASN A 272 2.06 -12.44 3.79
C ASN A 272 1.60 -11.30 2.85
N ARG A 273 2.41 -10.94 1.85
CA ARG A 273 2.16 -9.83 0.90
C ARG A 273 2.31 -8.43 1.48
N ILE A 274 2.82 -8.31 2.70
CA ILE A 274 3.17 -7.05 3.35
C ILE A 274 4.69 -6.89 3.32
N LEU A 275 5.14 -5.65 3.12
CA LEU A 275 6.52 -5.25 3.27
C LEU A 275 6.65 -4.48 4.58
N ASP A 276 7.47 -4.99 5.49
CA ASP A 276 7.78 -4.33 6.74
C ASP A 276 9.20 -3.76 6.68
N LEU A 277 9.43 -2.65 7.37
CA LEU A 277 10.75 -2.07 7.53
C LEU A 277 11.30 -2.38 8.92
N TYR A 278 12.50 -2.94 8.95
CA TYR A 278 13.24 -3.21 10.17
C TYR A 278 14.49 -2.34 10.21
N PRO A 279 14.77 -1.62 11.30
CA PRO A 279 16.09 -1.04 11.51
C PRO A 279 17.14 -2.13 11.35
N LEU A 280 18.22 -1.84 10.61
CA LEU A 280 19.33 -2.77 10.54
C LEU A 280 19.95 -2.87 11.94
N GLU A 281 19.62 -3.93 12.67
CA GLU A 281 20.16 -4.14 14.02
C GLU A 281 21.68 -4.18 13.95
N SER A 282 22.32 -3.49 14.91
CA SER A 282 23.77 -3.59 15.12
C SER A 282 24.13 -5.08 15.19
N PRO A 283 25.11 -5.58 14.43
CA PRO A 283 25.27 -7.00 14.16
C PRO A 283 25.38 -7.78 15.47
N ALA A 284 24.26 -8.35 15.93
CA ALA A 284 24.31 -9.49 16.80
C ALA A 284 25.08 -10.57 16.03
N GLU A 285 25.95 -11.30 16.75
CA GLU A 285 26.81 -12.33 16.16
C GLU A 285 26.03 -13.11 15.10
N PRO A 286 26.62 -13.36 13.93
CA PRO A 286 25.92 -13.97 12.82
C PRO A 286 25.27 -15.26 13.31
N GLU A 287 23.95 -15.23 13.47
CA GLU A 287 23.20 -16.47 13.54
C GLU A 287 23.60 -17.23 12.29
N SER A 288 24.19 -18.41 12.53
CA SER A 288 24.69 -19.29 11.50
C SER A 288 23.71 -19.30 10.34
N LEU A 289 24.20 -18.99 9.13
CA LEU A 289 23.47 -19.17 7.87
C LEU A 289 22.53 -20.36 8.03
N PRO A 290 21.22 -20.21 7.81
CA PRO A 290 20.35 -21.37 7.81
C PRO A 290 20.99 -22.36 6.84
N GLY A 291 21.52 -23.46 7.40
CA GLY A 291 22.11 -24.52 6.61
C GLY A 291 21.12 -24.91 5.51
N PRO A 292 21.58 -25.45 4.37
CA PRO A 292 20.67 -25.86 3.29
C PRO A 292 19.50 -26.58 3.94
N MET A 293 18.27 -26.05 3.80
CA MET A 293 17.10 -26.51 4.55
C MET A 293 17.09 -28.02 4.52
N LEU A 294 17.60 -28.65 5.58
CA LEU A 294 17.54 -30.08 5.75
C LEU A 294 16.06 -30.37 5.74
N ALA A 295 15.61 -31.18 4.78
CA ALA A 295 14.20 -31.48 4.50
C ALA A 295 13.39 -31.35 5.78
N ALA A 296 12.71 -30.20 5.92
CA ALA A 296 12.35 -29.69 7.24
C ALA A 296 11.47 -30.70 7.95
N THR A 297 12.02 -31.38 8.96
CA THR A 297 11.21 -32.04 9.96
C THR A 297 10.36 -30.95 10.59
N SER A 298 9.09 -30.91 10.22
CA SER A 298 8.11 -29.98 10.77
C SER A 298 8.27 -29.95 12.30
N ILE A 299 8.44 -28.75 12.84
CA ILE A 299 8.48 -28.53 14.30
C ILE A 299 7.16 -29.02 14.91
N ILE A 300 6.07 -28.95 14.14
CA ILE A 300 4.75 -29.43 14.52
C ILE A 300 4.59 -30.88 14.08
N GLN A 301 4.57 -31.80 15.04
CA GLN A 301 4.28 -33.21 14.80
C GLN A 301 2.78 -33.43 14.62
N PRO A 302 2.33 -34.13 13.56
CA PRO A 302 0.91 -34.39 13.35
C PRO A 302 0.36 -35.32 14.44
N ARG A 303 -0.80 -34.96 15.00
CA ARG A 303 -1.50 -35.84 15.97
C ARG A 303 -2.16 -37.05 15.31
N ARG A 304 -2.58 -36.92 14.06
CA ARG A 304 -3.14 -38.05 13.27
C ARG A 304 -2.00 -38.92 12.77
N SER A 305 -2.15 -40.23 12.93
CA SER A 305 -1.24 -41.23 12.36
C SER A 305 -1.39 -41.32 10.84
N GLY A 306 -0.42 -41.96 10.19
CA GLY A 306 -0.42 -42.19 8.75
C GLY A 306 0.55 -41.29 7.98
N ASP A 307 0.76 -41.63 6.71
CA ASP A 307 1.55 -40.82 5.79
C ASP A 307 0.82 -39.51 5.41
N LEU A 308 1.49 -38.63 4.66
CA LEU A 308 0.91 -37.34 4.25
C LEU A 308 -0.37 -37.52 3.42
N THR A 309 -0.39 -38.48 2.50
CA THR A 309 -1.53 -38.75 1.62
C THR A 309 -2.75 -39.19 2.42
N GLN A 310 -2.55 -40.08 3.40
CA GLN A 310 -3.61 -40.55 4.30
C GLN A 310 -4.16 -39.41 5.16
N ARG A 311 -3.28 -38.57 5.72
CA ARG A 311 -3.70 -37.42 6.54
C ARG A 311 -4.43 -36.35 5.72
N LEU A 312 -4.00 -36.09 4.48
CA LEU A 312 -4.65 -35.15 3.58
C LEU A 312 -6.04 -35.62 3.18
N ARG A 313 -6.18 -36.87 2.71
CA ARG A 313 -7.50 -37.44 2.40
C ARG A 313 -8.44 -37.39 3.60
N SER A 314 -7.92 -37.71 4.79
CA SER A 314 -8.71 -37.66 6.01
C SER A 314 -9.17 -36.24 6.38
N LEU A 315 -8.37 -35.21 6.05
CA LEU A 315 -8.78 -33.81 6.21
C LEU A 315 -9.88 -33.45 5.20
N GLU A 316 -9.67 -33.76 3.92
CA GLU A 316 -10.63 -33.50 2.84
C GLU A 316 -12.00 -34.16 3.10
N GLU A 317 -12.02 -35.42 3.52
CA GLU A 317 -13.25 -36.14 3.88
C GLU A 317 -13.99 -35.45 5.04
N ILE A 318 -13.26 -34.96 6.04
CA ILE A 318 -13.86 -34.29 7.20
C ILE A 318 -14.36 -32.89 6.85
N GLU A 319 -13.65 -32.15 6.03
CA GLU A 319 -14.12 -30.86 5.50
C GLU A 319 -15.38 -31.07 4.65
N GLN A 320 -15.39 -32.08 3.77
CA GLN A 320 -16.57 -32.41 2.96
C GLN A 320 -17.80 -32.78 3.81
N ILE A 321 -17.63 -33.60 4.84
CA ILE A 321 -18.72 -33.92 5.77
C ILE A 321 -19.21 -32.66 6.48
N ALA A 322 -18.27 -31.82 6.94
CA ALA A 322 -18.61 -30.59 7.63
C ALA A 322 -19.34 -29.58 6.74
N ASP A 323 -19.04 -29.55 5.43
CA ASP A 323 -19.74 -28.72 4.46
C ASP A 323 -21.16 -29.23 4.19
N ILE A 324 -21.34 -30.56 4.06
CA ILE A 324 -22.67 -31.16 3.94
C ILE A 324 -23.53 -30.86 5.17
N ASP A 325 -22.98 -31.05 6.38
CA ASP A 325 -23.66 -30.73 7.62
C ASP A 325 -24.01 -29.24 7.69
N ARG A 326 -23.08 -28.37 7.30
CA ARG A 326 -23.28 -26.92 7.26
C ARG A 326 -24.41 -26.53 6.31
N GLU A 327 -24.43 -27.05 5.09
CA GLU A 327 -25.48 -26.79 4.11
C GLU A 327 -26.85 -27.24 4.62
N ALA A 328 -26.91 -28.41 5.28
CA ALA A 328 -28.13 -28.95 5.85
C ALA A 328 -28.72 -28.04 6.95
N VAL A 329 -27.86 -27.43 7.79
CA VAL A 329 -28.31 -26.64 8.94
C VAL A 329 -28.48 -25.14 8.67
N ILE A 330 -27.92 -24.59 7.58
CA ILE A 330 -28.09 -23.16 7.21
C ILE A 330 -29.59 -22.80 7.10
N GLN A 331 -30.40 -23.70 6.55
CA GLN A 331 -31.85 -23.49 6.41
C GLN A 331 -32.56 -23.36 7.78
N ALA A 332 -32.04 -23.99 8.83
CA ALA A 332 -32.57 -23.84 10.18
C ALA A 332 -32.17 -22.50 10.83
N ALA A 333 -31.02 -21.92 10.44
CA ALA A 333 -30.56 -20.63 10.95
C ALA A 333 -31.28 -19.43 10.32
N GLU A 334 -31.64 -19.53 9.04
CA GLU A 334 -32.12 -18.39 8.26
C GLU A 334 -33.35 -17.70 8.88
N PRO A 335 -34.39 -18.42 9.37
CA PRO A 335 -35.53 -17.79 10.03
C PRO A 335 -35.14 -17.01 11.29
N VAL A 336 -34.16 -17.51 12.06
CA VAL A 336 -33.66 -16.85 13.27
C VAL A 336 -32.93 -15.56 12.90
N LEU A 337 -31.98 -15.63 11.96
CA LEU A 337 -31.21 -14.47 11.52
C LEU A 337 -32.11 -13.40 10.89
N LYS A 338 -33.14 -13.81 10.16
CA LYS A 338 -34.14 -12.91 9.60
C LYS A 338 -34.92 -12.18 10.69
N ILE A 339 -35.42 -12.88 11.71
CA ILE A 339 -36.12 -12.25 12.85
C ILE A 339 -35.21 -11.23 13.54
N TRP A 340 -33.96 -11.58 13.82
CA TRP A 340 -33.03 -10.66 14.46
C TRP A 340 -32.81 -9.39 13.65
N ARG A 341 -32.59 -9.51 12.33
CA ARG A 341 -32.45 -8.35 11.45
C ARG A 341 -33.71 -7.49 11.42
N GLU A 342 -34.88 -8.10 11.21
CA GLU A 342 -36.15 -7.36 11.10
C GLU A 342 -36.54 -6.66 12.41
N GLU A 343 -36.40 -7.33 13.56
CA GLU A 343 -36.77 -6.76 14.85
C GLU A 343 -35.78 -5.69 15.34
N LEU A 344 -34.48 -5.86 15.11
CA LEU A 344 -33.50 -4.84 15.50
C LEU A 344 -33.56 -3.61 14.59
N MET A 345 -33.67 -3.81 13.27
CA MET A 345 -33.81 -2.71 12.31
C MET A 345 -35.16 -1.99 12.43
N GLY A 346 -36.21 -2.72 12.82
CA GLY A 346 -37.54 -2.16 13.10
C GLY A 346 -37.59 -1.28 14.34
N ARG A 347 -36.58 -1.35 15.23
CA ARG A 347 -36.50 -0.61 16.48
C ARG A 347 -35.48 0.52 16.41
N SER A 348 -35.66 1.42 15.46
CA SER A 348 -34.79 2.59 15.26
C SER A 348 -34.59 3.42 16.54
N GLU A 349 -35.55 3.41 17.47
CA GLU A 349 -35.49 4.09 18.76
C GLU A 349 -34.37 3.59 19.68
N LEU A 350 -33.87 2.36 19.48
CA LEU A 350 -32.75 1.82 20.26
C LEU A 350 -31.42 2.51 19.91
N ILE A 351 -31.28 3.01 18.68
CA ILE A 351 -30.00 3.49 18.13
C ILE A 351 -30.03 4.95 17.65
N SER A 352 -31.12 5.42 17.04
CA SER A 352 -31.18 6.75 16.40
C SER A 352 -31.22 7.94 17.36
N ALA A 353 -31.54 7.69 18.64
CA ALA A 353 -31.73 8.74 19.65
C ALA A 353 -30.53 8.90 20.60
N TRP A 354 -29.32 8.50 20.20
CA TRP A 354 -28.14 8.58 21.06
C TRP A 354 -27.21 9.75 20.68
N PRO A 355 -27.17 10.84 21.46
CA PRO A 355 -26.41 12.03 21.08
C PRO A 355 -24.90 11.76 20.98
N GLY A 356 -24.34 12.11 19.82
CA GLY A 356 -22.91 12.00 19.55
C GLY A 356 -22.43 10.56 19.38
N VAL A 357 -23.29 9.63 18.99
CA VAL A 357 -22.94 8.24 18.70
C VAL A 357 -23.41 7.87 17.30
N VAL A 358 -22.54 7.24 16.52
CA VAL A 358 -22.86 6.74 15.16
C VAL A 358 -22.99 5.22 15.23
N PHE A 359 -24.07 4.67 14.67
CA PHE A 359 -24.34 3.24 14.70
C PHE A 359 -24.10 2.61 13.33
N ASN A 360 -23.41 1.47 13.35
CA ASN A 360 -23.22 0.60 12.20
C ASN A 360 -23.58 -0.83 12.58
N THR A 361 -24.04 -1.61 11.60
CA THR A 361 -24.42 -3.01 11.79
C THR A 361 -23.56 -3.90 10.93
N TYR A 362 -23.03 -4.97 11.52
CA TYR A 362 -22.12 -5.90 10.86
C TYR A 362 -22.49 -7.35 11.18
N PRO A 363 -22.20 -8.31 10.28
CA PRO A 363 -22.15 -9.71 10.67
C PRO A 363 -20.99 -9.91 11.66
N GLY A 364 -21.23 -10.63 12.76
CA GLY A 364 -20.19 -10.83 13.78
C GLY A 364 -20.51 -11.92 14.79
N LEU A 365 -19.48 -12.63 15.26
CA LEU A 365 -19.59 -13.73 16.23
C LEU A 365 -19.20 -13.31 17.65
N THR A 366 -19.11 -12.00 17.92
CA THR A 366 -18.60 -11.43 19.17
C THR A 366 -19.37 -11.90 20.41
N ALA A 367 -20.65 -12.25 20.25
CA ALA A 367 -21.45 -12.81 21.35
C ALA A 367 -20.95 -14.19 21.81
N ILE A 368 -20.28 -14.97 20.95
CA ILE A 368 -19.74 -16.29 21.29
C ILE A 368 -18.38 -16.10 22.00
N PRO A 369 -18.24 -16.59 23.25
CA PRO A 369 -16.94 -16.60 23.94
C PRO A 369 -15.87 -17.32 23.11
N PRO A 370 -14.61 -16.85 23.08
CA PRO A 370 -13.55 -17.44 22.27
C PRO A 370 -13.41 -18.96 22.43
N GLU A 371 -13.54 -19.47 23.66
CA GLU A 371 -13.47 -20.89 24.01
C GLU A 371 -14.65 -21.72 23.50
N GLY A 372 -15.77 -21.08 23.16
CA GLY A 372 -16.97 -21.71 22.63
C GLY A 372 -17.11 -21.59 21.11
N ARG A 373 -16.16 -20.94 20.41
CA ARG A 373 -16.21 -20.78 18.95
C ARG A 373 -15.96 -22.10 18.24
N ARG A 374 -16.50 -22.23 17.03
CA ARG A 374 -16.34 -23.42 16.21
C ARG A 374 -14.85 -23.74 15.98
N ASN A 375 -14.44 -24.93 16.41
CA ASN A 375 -13.19 -25.51 15.98
C ASN A 375 -13.25 -25.86 14.49
N ARG A 376 -12.11 -25.79 13.79
CA ARG A 376 -12.05 -26.27 12.40
C ARG A 376 -12.38 -27.77 12.33
N PRO A 377 -13.00 -28.24 11.23
CA PRO A 377 -13.28 -29.64 11.03
C PRO A 377 -12.04 -30.52 11.30
N GLY A 378 -12.22 -31.57 12.10
CA GLY A 378 -11.15 -32.54 12.39
C GLY A 378 -10.23 -32.18 13.57
N VAL A 379 -10.39 -30.99 14.16
CA VAL A 379 -9.78 -30.63 15.45
C VAL A 379 -10.64 -31.20 16.60
N PRO A 380 -10.03 -31.85 17.62
CA PRO A 380 -10.79 -32.36 18.77
C PRO A 380 -11.55 -31.25 19.49
N GLY A 381 -12.80 -31.52 19.87
CA GLY A 381 -13.67 -30.59 20.58
C GLY A 381 -15.13 -30.80 20.23
N GLU A 382 -15.99 -29.91 20.72
CA GLU A 382 -17.40 -29.86 20.29
C GLU A 382 -17.47 -29.48 18.80
N PHE A 383 -18.33 -30.17 18.06
CA PHE A 383 -18.50 -29.95 16.63
C PHE A 383 -19.74 -29.11 16.36
N ILE A 384 -19.51 -27.89 15.89
CA ILE A 384 -20.54 -26.92 15.51
C ILE A 384 -20.62 -26.91 13.99
N ALA A 385 -21.79 -27.25 13.43
CA ALA A 385 -22.00 -27.33 11.98
C ALA A 385 -22.07 -25.93 11.34
N TYR A 386 -22.68 -24.98 12.04
CA TYR A 386 -22.83 -23.61 11.56
C TYR A 386 -22.81 -22.60 12.70
N GLU A 387 -22.20 -21.44 12.47
CA GLU A 387 -22.26 -20.29 13.36
C GLU A 387 -22.48 -19.01 12.55
N ALA A 388 -23.30 -18.12 13.08
CA ALA A 388 -23.58 -16.81 12.49
C ALA A 388 -23.98 -15.84 13.58
N GLY A 389 -23.87 -14.55 13.30
CA GLY A 389 -24.29 -13.54 14.25
C GLY A 389 -24.39 -12.16 13.64
N LEU A 390 -24.92 -11.26 14.43
CA LEU A 390 -25.19 -9.87 14.10
C LEU A 390 -24.65 -9.02 15.25
N MET A 391 -23.92 -7.96 14.92
CA MET A 391 -23.44 -6.99 15.89
C MET A 391 -23.82 -5.58 15.46
N ILE A 392 -24.20 -4.76 16.44
CA ILE A 392 -24.44 -3.34 16.29
C ILE A 392 -23.35 -2.62 17.08
N VAL A 393 -22.63 -1.73 16.40
CA VAL A 393 -21.51 -0.96 16.95
C VAL A 393 -21.91 0.50 17.00
N GLY A 394 -21.93 1.08 18.20
CA GLY A 394 -22.08 2.50 18.44
C GLY A 394 -20.74 3.15 18.75
N GLU A 395 -20.28 4.05 17.88
CA GLU A 395 -19.03 4.77 18.04
C GLU A 395 -19.29 6.20 18.54
N ASN A 396 -18.68 6.57 19.66
CA ASN A 396 -18.73 7.94 20.17
C ASN A 396 -18.04 8.90 19.18
N GLN A 397 -18.51 10.14 19.14
CA GLN A 397 -17.91 11.21 18.34
C GLN A 397 -17.11 12.18 19.22
N PRO A 398 -15.84 12.48 18.87
CA PRO A 398 -15.09 11.97 17.71
C PRO A 398 -14.78 10.46 17.82
N GLN A 399 -14.68 9.80 16.67
CA GLN A 399 -14.42 8.35 16.54
C GLN A 399 -13.14 7.92 17.29
N HIS A 400 -13.03 6.61 17.58
CA HIS A 400 -11.90 5.99 18.28
C HIS A 400 -11.67 6.50 19.71
N THR A 401 -12.76 6.83 20.42
CA THR A 401 -12.72 7.19 21.84
C THR A 401 -13.39 6.11 22.69
N PHE A 402 -14.67 5.85 22.43
CA PHE A 402 -15.46 4.81 23.09
C PHE A 402 -16.33 4.06 22.09
N THR A 403 -16.40 2.74 22.24
CA THR A 403 -17.27 1.87 21.44
C THR A 403 -18.27 1.18 22.35
N TRP A 404 -19.53 1.12 21.93
CA TRP A 404 -20.57 0.29 22.50
C TRP A 404 -20.92 -0.81 21.50
N VAL A 405 -20.94 -2.07 21.92
CA VAL A 405 -21.23 -3.20 21.04
C VAL A 405 -22.35 -4.02 21.65
N MET A 406 -23.39 -4.25 20.86
CA MET A 406 -24.45 -5.22 21.16
C MET A 406 -24.39 -6.33 20.11
N ALA A 407 -24.32 -7.57 20.55
CA ALA A 407 -24.17 -8.71 19.65
C ALA A 407 -25.10 -9.86 19.97
N LEU A 408 -25.53 -10.57 18.93
CA LEU A 408 -26.22 -11.85 18.99
C LEU A 408 -25.50 -12.85 18.11
N ALA A 409 -25.45 -14.10 18.53
CA ALA A 409 -24.94 -15.17 17.69
C ALA A 409 -25.71 -16.47 17.92
N ILE A 410 -25.74 -17.30 16.88
CA ILE A 410 -26.32 -18.63 16.87
C ILE A 410 -25.23 -19.63 16.48
N GLN A 411 -25.21 -20.77 17.15
CA GLN A 411 -24.50 -21.98 16.75
C GLN A 411 -25.54 -23.07 16.51
N ILE A 412 -25.38 -23.85 15.45
CA ILE A 412 -26.22 -25.02 15.18
C ILE A 412 -25.34 -26.24 15.12
N MET A 413 -25.71 -27.24 15.91
CA MET A 413 -25.07 -28.55 15.96
C MET A 413 -25.58 -29.43 14.80
N PRO A 414 -24.89 -30.52 14.43
CA PRO A 414 -25.32 -31.38 13.31
C PRO A 414 -26.71 -31.99 13.49
N ASN A 415 -27.14 -32.20 14.73
CA ASN A 415 -28.49 -32.70 15.05
C ASN A 415 -29.58 -31.61 14.95
N GLY A 416 -29.22 -30.37 14.61
CA GLY A 416 -30.11 -29.22 14.51
C GLY A 416 -30.36 -28.46 15.82
N ALA A 417 -29.86 -28.96 16.96
CA ALA A 417 -29.94 -28.22 18.22
C ALA A 417 -29.16 -26.90 18.12
N GLY A 418 -29.67 -25.85 18.75
CA GLY A 418 -29.05 -24.53 18.70
C GLY A 418 -28.39 -24.13 20.01
N ARG A 419 -27.41 -23.23 19.92
CA ARG A 419 -26.93 -22.42 21.05
C ARG A 419 -27.02 -20.96 20.66
N LEU A 420 -27.77 -20.18 21.41
CA LEU A 420 -28.00 -18.75 21.18
C LEU A 420 -27.21 -17.97 22.21
N HIS A 421 -26.49 -16.95 21.77
CA HIS A 421 -25.65 -16.09 22.60
C HIS A 421 -26.05 -14.65 22.40
N THR A 422 -26.03 -13.86 23.48
CA THR A 422 -26.16 -12.41 23.41
C THR A 422 -25.18 -11.75 24.36
N CYS A 423 -24.65 -10.60 23.98
CA CYS A 423 -23.86 -9.77 24.88
C CYS A 423 -23.98 -8.27 24.57
N ILE A 424 -23.67 -7.45 25.57
CA ILE A 424 -23.40 -6.03 25.40
C ILE A 424 -22.05 -5.72 26.06
N THR A 425 -21.14 -5.10 25.32
CA THR A 425 -19.83 -4.70 25.81
C THR A 425 -19.56 -3.23 25.49
N THR A 426 -18.66 -2.61 26.25
CA THR A 426 -18.09 -1.31 25.94
C THR A 426 -16.58 -1.41 25.84
N GLU A 427 -15.97 -0.54 25.05
CA GLU A 427 -14.54 -0.48 24.84
C GLU A 427 -14.05 0.97 24.91
N GLU A 428 -13.01 1.22 25.70
CA GLU A 428 -12.31 2.50 25.76
C GLU A 428 -10.97 2.36 25.04
N TRP A 429 -10.75 3.22 24.05
CA TRP A 429 -9.53 3.21 23.25
C TRP A 429 -8.41 3.90 24.01
N ARG A 430 -7.29 3.19 24.23
CA ARG A 430 -6.10 3.73 24.90
C ARG A 430 -4.85 3.34 24.13
N SER A 431 -3.81 4.18 24.23
CA SER A 431 -2.52 3.93 23.58
C SER A 431 -1.81 2.66 24.06
N GLU A 432 -2.12 2.18 25.27
CA GLU A 432 -1.54 0.97 25.88
C GLU A 432 -2.39 -0.29 25.64
N GLY A 433 -3.48 -0.17 24.88
CA GLY A 433 -4.43 -1.24 24.61
C GLY A 433 -5.83 -0.91 25.12
N ASN A 434 -6.82 -1.44 24.40
CA ASN A 434 -8.22 -1.12 24.66
C ASN A 434 -8.73 -1.78 25.95
N ASN A 435 -9.51 -1.04 26.73
CA ASN A 435 -10.13 -1.54 27.94
C ASN A 435 -11.58 -1.97 27.65
N GLN A 436 -11.83 -3.27 27.62
CA GLN A 436 -13.15 -3.83 27.34
C GLN A 436 -13.90 -4.19 28.63
N GLN A 437 -15.17 -3.81 28.71
CA GLN A 437 -16.05 -4.15 29.82
C GLN A 437 -17.32 -4.83 29.29
N GLU A 438 -17.66 -5.99 29.85
CA GLU A 438 -18.94 -6.66 29.60
C GLU A 438 -20.02 -6.11 30.53
N LEU A 439 -21.15 -5.71 29.95
CA LEU A 439 -22.29 -5.12 30.66
C LEU A 439 -23.47 -6.10 30.77
N TYR A 440 -23.57 -7.03 29.82
CA TYR A 440 -24.65 -8.01 29.76
C TYR A 440 -24.21 -9.24 28.98
N ARG A 441 -24.67 -10.41 29.41
CA ARG A 441 -24.54 -11.69 28.70
C ARG A 441 -25.68 -12.62 29.06
N ASP A 442 -26.19 -13.33 28.06
CA ASP A 442 -27.19 -14.38 28.22
C ASP A 442 -26.99 -15.46 27.15
N TYR A 443 -27.41 -16.70 27.44
CA TYR A 443 -27.33 -17.81 26.50
C TYR A 443 -28.45 -18.83 26.70
N LEU A 444 -28.86 -19.48 25.60
CA LEU A 444 -29.86 -20.55 25.60
C LEU A 444 -29.41 -21.72 24.72
N GLU A 445 -29.75 -22.95 25.09
CA GLU A 445 -29.48 -24.17 24.30
C GLU A 445 -30.79 -24.89 23.91
N PRO A 446 -31.56 -24.34 22.96
CA PRO A 446 -32.82 -24.94 22.54
C PRO A 446 -32.63 -26.19 21.67
N GLU A 447 -33.58 -27.12 21.78
CA GLU A 447 -33.75 -28.16 20.78
C GLU A 447 -34.16 -27.56 19.42
N ALA A 448 -33.93 -28.30 18.33
CA ALA A 448 -34.14 -27.82 16.96
C ALA A 448 -35.56 -27.22 16.73
N HIS A 449 -36.58 -27.83 17.34
CA HIS A 449 -37.98 -27.41 17.20
C HIS A 449 -38.35 -26.18 18.05
N GLU A 450 -37.52 -25.82 19.04
CA GLU A 450 -37.73 -24.68 19.95
C GLU A 450 -36.91 -23.46 19.54
N LEU A 451 -35.94 -23.64 18.63
CA LEU A 451 -34.95 -22.65 18.24
C LEU A 451 -35.54 -21.27 17.92
N LEU A 452 -36.64 -21.24 17.18
CA LEU A 452 -37.29 -19.98 16.80
C LEU A 452 -37.90 -19.26 18.00
N ALA A 453 -38.55 -19.98 18.91
CA ALA A 453 -39.16 -19.40 20.10
C ALA A 453 -38.07 -18.88 21.06
N ALA A 454 -37.02 -19.67 21.29
CA ALA A 454 -35.88 -19.28 22.09
C ALA A 454 -35.15 -18.06 21.51
N SER A 455 -35.07 -17.94 20.18
CA SER A 455 -34.45 -16.78 19.51
C SER A 455 -35.16 -15.46 19.78
N ARG A 456 -36.49 -15.48 19.90
CA ARG A 456 -37.28 -14.29 20.28
C ARG A 456 -37.12 -13.97 21.76
N GLN A 457 -37.07 -15.01 22.61
CA GLN A 457 -36.88 -14.86 24.04
C GLN A 457 -35.53 -14.18 24.34
N ILE A 458 -34.43 -14.68 23.77
CA ILE A 458 -33.09 -14.13 24.04
C ILE A 458 -32.94 -12.72 23.46
N LEU A 459 -33.53 -12.44 22.29
CA LEU A 459 -33.55 -11.10 21.71
C LEU A 459 -34.32 -10.11 22.62
N ALA A 460 -35.47 -10.51 23.16
CA ALA A 460 -36.23 -9.69 24.09
C ALA A 460 -35.44 -9.41 25.38
N SER A 461 -34.73 -10.40 25.91
CA SER A 461 -33.83 -10.27 27.06
C SER A 461 -32.72 -9.24 26.78
N LEU A 462 -32.07 -9.34 25.63
CA LEU A 462 -31.04 -8.41 25.19
C LEU A 462 -31.57 -6.97 25.06
N ILE A 463 -32.71 -6.79 24.39
CA ILE A 463 -33.34 -5.47 24.22
C ILE A 463 -33.67 -4.85 25.59
N ALA A 464 -34.15 -5.66 26.55
CA ALA A 464 -34.44 -5.19 27.90
C ALA A 464 -33.18 -4.72 28.66
N ALA A 465 -31.99 -5.21 28.31
CA ALA A 465 -30.72 -4.81 28.91
C ALA A 465 -30.14 -3.50 28.33
N VAL A 466 -30.57 -3.08 27.13
CA VAL A 466 -30.04 -1.89 26.44
C VAL A 466 -30.09 -0.61 27.28
N PRO A 467 -31.19 -0.26 27.99
CA PRO A 467 -31.25 0.99 28.77
C PRO A 467 -30.17 1.08 29.85
N ALA A 468 -29.93 -0.01 30.59
CA ALA A 468 -28.90 -0.06 31.63
C ALA A 468 -27.49 0.02 31.03
N ALA A 469 -27.26 -0.67 29.91
CA ALA A 469 -25.97 -0.63 29.23
C ALA A 469 -25.68 0.75 28.63
N ARG A 470 -26.70 1.41 28.06
CA ARG A 470 -26.62 2.79 27.57
C ARG A 470 -26.25 3.76 28.68
N GLN A 471 -26.93 3.69 29.82
CA GLN A 471 -26.59 4.52 30.99
C GLN A 471 -25.12 4.35 31.36
N LYS A 472 -24.62 3.11 31.36
CA LYS A 472 -23.22 2.85 31.70
C LYS A 472 -22.22 3.41 30.68
N TYR A 473 -22.51 3.29 29.39
CA TYR A 473 -21.69 3.87 28.33
C TYR A 473 -21.69 5.41 28.39
N ASP A 474 -22.85 6.01 28.69
CA ASP A 474 -23.00 7.45 28.89
C ASP A 474 -22.17 7.95 30.11
N GLU A 475 -22.15 7.20 31.21
CA GLU A 475 -21.24 7.46 32.34
C GLU A 475 -19.75 7.42 31.91
N LEU A 476 -19.35 6.39 31.16
CA LEU A 476 -17.95 6.20 30.74
C LEU A 476 -17.44 7.35 29.87
N ARG A 477 -18.27 7.85 28.95
CA ARG A 477 -17.91 8.97 28.07
C ARG A 477 -18.19 10.36 28.67
N GLY A 478 -18.50 10.44 29.97
CA GLY A 478 -18.73 11.70 30.68
C GLY A 478 -20.01 12.46 30.29
N LYS A 479 -21.02 11.75 29.79
CA LYS A 479 -22.34 12.30 29.43
C LYS A 479 -23.35 11.82 30.47
N THR A 480 -23.46 12.49 31.62
CA THR A 480 -24.51 12.14 32.58
C THR A 480 -25.87 12.49 31.98
N THR A 481 -26.73 11.49 31.78
CA THR A 481 -28.11 11.69 31.34
C THR A 481 -28.87 12.37 32.47
N GLU A 482 -29.16 13.67 32.37
CA GLU A 482 -30.26 14.27 33.13
C GLU A 482 -31.54 13.62 32.60
N LEU A 483 -32.07 12.63 33.34
CA LEU A 483 -33.29 11.89 33.03
C LEU A 483 -34.54 12.77 33.15
#